data_AF-A0ABC8K734-F1
#
_entry.id   AF-A0ABC8K734-F1
#
_cell.length_a   1.000
_cell.length_b   1.000
_cell.length_c   1.000
_cell.angle_alpha   90.00
_cell.angle_beta   90.00
_cell.angle_gamma   90.00
#
_symmetry.space_group_name_H-M   'P 1'
#
loop_
_entity.id
_entity.type
_entity.pdbx_description
1 polymer ?
#
loop_
_entity_poly.entity_id
_entity_poly.type
_entity_poly.pdbx_seq_one_letter_code
_entity_poly.pdbx_strand_id
1 'polypeptide(L)'
;MKSLCEICEQSIYGPSYSCPQCHLYFHLDCVHLSKKVNHPCHSNHPLQLIAVESLTGGAEKFCISCLAAAEKFISHCSICNFSIWLICFKNPPPLVVEHTKTHKHPLNLFPKKMPFTCDVCGEEDDEMPYVCVLCAFLIHGACIYLPRVININRHDHRMSFTRHLGHGYLKCGVCHQSLSQYHGAYSCSVCPGYAAHLQRVVRNGVWDGVELEEIPDDTKYIAPFKVVGDDLIVHFSHGYHTLRLNKENVTHSNRWLQCDACMYPVGFQSIYVCDECGYVLH
;
A
#
# COMPACT_ATOMS: atom_id res chain seq x y z
N MET A 1 26.77 -15.94 23.09
CA MET A 1 26.64 -14.50 22.75
C MET A 1 26.70 -14.36 21.24
N LYS A 2 25.73 -13.69 20.62
CA LYS A 2 25.82 -13.33 19.20
C LYS A 2 26.62 -12.03 19.11
N SER A 3 27.82 -12.07 18.55
CA SER A 3 28.57 -10.86 18.25
C SER A 3 27.92 -10.13 17.07
N LEU A 4 27.77 -8.81 17.17
CA LEU A 4 27.26 -7.97 16.09
C LEU A 4 28.43 -7.44 15.26
N CYS A 5 28.21 -7.23 13.96
CA CYS A 5 29.19 -6.55 13.12
C CYS A 5 29.14 -5.04 13.36
N GLU A 6 30.29 -4.42 13.63
CA GLU A 6 30.37 -2.96 13.87
C GLU A 6 29.99 -2.09 12.66
N ILE A 7 30.00 -2.66 11.46
CA ILE A 7 29.74 -1.93 10.21
C ILE A 7 28.26 -1.96 9.84
N CYS A 8 27.59 -3.11 9.94
CA CYS A 8 26.19 -3.27 9.51
C CYS A 8 25.22 -3.64 10.63
N GLU A 9 25.70 -3.78 11.87
CA GLU A 9 24.92 -4.04 13.10
C GLU A 9 24.08 -5.33 13.07
N GLN A 10 24.34 -6.20 12.10
CA GLN A 10 23.72 -7.51 11.99
C GLN A 10 24.52 -8.56 12.76
N SER A 11 23.82 -9.59 13.23
CA SER A 11 24.44 -10.75 13.86
C SER A 11 25.43 -11.43 12.91
N ILE A 12 26.57 -11.83 13.45
CA ILE A 12 27.57 -12.60 12.71
C ILE A 12 27.25 -14.08 12.84
N TYR A 13 27.06 -14.72 11.68
CA TYR A 13 26.95 -16.17 11.55
C TYR A 13 28.05 -16.64 10.60
N GLY A 14 28.97 -17.47 11.09
CA GLY A 14 30.09 -17.98 10.29
C GLY A 14 31.38 -17.14 10.39
N PRO A 15 32.28 -17.24 9.40
CA PRO A 15 33.60 -16.62 9.44
C PRO A 15 33.55 -15.09 9.54
N SER A 16 34.40 -14.51 10.39
CA SER A 16 34.45 -13.07 10.65
C SER A 16 35.86 -12.62 11.04
N TYR A 17 36.16 -11.34 10.77
CA TYR A 17 37.31 -10.70 11.39
C TYR A 17 36.95 -10.28 12.82
N SER A 18 37.92 -10.40 13.73
CA SER A 18 37.77 -9.90 15.10
C SER A 18 39.06 -9.22 15.54
N CYS A 19 38.91 -8.17 16.36
CA CYS A 19 40.01 -7.57 17.10
C CYS A 19 39.90 -8.04 18.56
N PRO A 20 40.75 -8.96 19.04
CA PRO A 20 40.66 -9.48 20.40
C PRO A 20 40.86 -8.42 21.48
N GLN A 21 41.69 -7.40 21.20
CA GLN A 21 42.00 -6.33 22.14
C GLN A 21 40.84 -5.35 22.32
N CYS A 22 40.12 -5.04 21.25
CA CYS A 22 39.00 -4.10 21.27
C CYS A 22 37.64 -4.80 21.43
N HIS A 23 37.61 -6.13 21.41
CA HIS A 23 36.39 -6.95 21.37
C HIS A 23 35.43 -6.58 20.22
N LEU A 24 35.96 -6.14 19.08
CA LEU A 24 35.19 -5.76 17.90
C LEU A 24 35.12 -6.91 16.89
N TYR A 25 34.02 -7.00 16.16
CA TYR A 25 33.78 -8.04 15.17
C TYR A 25 33.24 -7.46 13.86
N PHE A 26 33.65 -8.07 12.73
CA PHE A 26 33.28 -7.61 11.39
C PHE A 26 33.00 -8.80 10.46
N HIS A 27 31.93 -8.72 9.67
CA HIS A 27 31.76 -9.65 8.54
C HIS A 27 32.90 -9.45 7.54
N LEU A 28 33.36 -10.55 6.91
CA LEU A 28 34.35 -10.52 5.82
C LEU A 28 33.95 -9.50 4.74
N ASP A 29 32.70 -9.57 4.26
CA ASP A 29 32.18 -8.68 3.22
C ASP A 29 32.13 -7.21 3.66
N CYS A 30 31.82 -6.96 4.94
CA CYS A 30 31.77 -5.60 5.48
C CYS A 30 33.14 -4.93 5.48
N VAL A 31 34.22 -5.68 5.72
CA VAL A 31 35.59 -5.17 5.62
C VAL A 31 35.95 -4.88 4.16
N HIS A 32 35.53 -5.72 3.21
CA HIS A 32 35.80 -5.49 1.79
C HIS A 32 35.04 -4.28 1.21
N LEU A 33 33.85 -3.97 1.73
CA LEU A 33 33.07 -2.77 1.40
C LEU A 33 33.73 -1.45 1.79
N SER A 34 34.81 -1.47 2.59
CA SER A 34 35.63 -0.27 2.86
C SER A 34 36.38 0.25 1.63
N LYS A 35 36.50 -0.56 0.57
CA LYS A 35 37.08 -0.15 -0.71
C LYS A 35 36.07 0.65 -1.53
N LYS A 36 36.54 1.41 -2.53
CA LYS A 36 35.67 2.07 -3.51
C LYS A 36 34.95 1.01 -4.35
N VAL A 37 33.61 0.96 -4.30
CA VAL A 37 32.79 -0.06 -5.00
C VAL A 37 31.71 0.60 -5.85
N ASN A 38 31.51 0.11 -7.07
CA ASN A 38 30.42 0.54 -7.94
C ASN A 38 29.09 -0.04 -7.46
N HIS A 39 28.02 0.74 -7.51
CA HIS A 39 26.69 0.30 -7.09
C HIS A 39 25.72 0.26 -8.28
N PRO A 40 24.80 -0.71 -8.39
CA PRO A 40 23.87 -0.79 -9.51
C PRO A 40 23.02 0.48 -9.70
N CYS A 41 22.55 1.07 -8.59
CA CYS A 41 21.80 2.34 -8.62
C CYS A 41 22.71 3.57 -8.78
N HIS A 42 24.03 3.41 -8.80
CA HIS A 42 24.98 4.51 -8.98
C HIS A 42 26.28 4.01 -9.64
N SER A 43 26.22 3.72 -10.94
CA SER A 43 27.32 3.08 -11.67
C SER A 43 28.39 4.07 -12.16
N ASN A 44 28.07 5.37 -12.24
CA ASN A 44 28.96 6.37 -12.83
C ASN A 44 30.19 6.64 -11.97
N HIS A 45 30.06 6.53 -10.64
CA HIS A 45 31.15 6.75 -9.70
C HIS A 45 31.12 5.69 -8.61
N PRO A 46 32.27 5.20 -8.15
CA PRO A 46 32.31 4.27 -7.04
C PRO A 46 31.93 4.99 -5.74
N LEU A 47 31.20 4.29 -4.89
CA LEU A 47 30.88 4.72 -3.54
C LEU A 47 32.03 4.37 -2.60
N GLN A 48 32.25 5.23 -1.61
CA GLN A 48 33.19 5.02 -0.53
C GLN A 48 32.42 4.88 0.79
N LEU A 49 32.80 3.91 1.62
CA LEU A 49 32.27 3.81 2.96
C LEU A 49 32.85 4.93 3.84
N ILE A 50 32.00 5.76 4.41
CA ILE A 50 32.38 6.91 5.23
C ILE A 50 31.59 6.87 6.54
N ALA A 51 32.23 7.27 7.64
CA ALA A 51 31.54 7.49 8.90
C ALA A 51 30.60 8.71 8.78
N VAL A 52 29.35 8.57 9.19
CA VAL A 52 28.31 9.62 9.00
C VAL A 52 28.72 10.96 9.63
N GLU A 53 29.44 10.91 10.76
CA GLU A 53 30.03 12.06 11.44
C GLU A 53 31.09 12.81 10.61
N SER A 54 31.76 12.13 9.67
CA SER A 54 32.74 12.74 8.78
C SER A 54 32.10 13.44 7.57
N LEU A 55 30.79 13.29 7.34
CA LEU A 55 30.09 13.99 6.27
C LEU A 55 29.87 15.46 6.65
N THR A 56 30.61 16.35 5.99
CA THR A 56 30.52 17.81 6.14
C THR A 56 29.53 18.43 5.15
N GLY A 57 29.01 19.63 5.47
CA GLY A 57 28.45 20.61 4.52
C GLY A 57 27.53 20.10 3.40
N GLY A 58 26.21 20.08 3.63
CA GLY A 58 25.20 19.82 2.58
C GLY A 58 25.16 18.39 2.03
N ALA A 59 26.04 17.50 2.51
CA ALA A 59 26.05 16.09 2.12
C ALA A 59 24.75 15.37 2.53
N GLU A 60 24.23 14.53 1.64
CA GLU A 60 23.05 13.70 1.89
C GLU A 60 23.37 12.65 2.97
N LYS A 61 22.62 12.67 4.08
CA LYS A 61 22.83 11.77 5.23
C LYS A 61 21.79 10.66 5.29
N PHE A 62 20.76 10.73 4.45
CA PHE A 62 19.72 9.73 4.37
C PHE A 62 20.01 8.73 3.27
N CYS A 63 19.63 7.47 3.50
CA CYS A 63 19.68 6.47 2.45
C CYS A 63 18.67 6.82 1.36
N ILE A 64 19.11 6.95 0.11
CA ILE A 64 18.20 7.24 -1.01
C ILE A 64 17.14 6.15 -1.25
N SER A 65 17.36 4.93 -0.77
CA SER A 65 16.48 3.77 -1.02
C SER A 65 15.44 3.50 0.06
N CYS A 66 15.71 3.85 1.32
CA CYS A 66 14.78 3.59 2.42
C CYS A 66 14.50 4.84 3.28
N LEU A 67 15.11 5.98 2.94
CA LEU A 67 15.03 7.25 3.65
C LEU A 67 15.46 7.24 5.12
N ALA A 68 15.89 6.08 5.64
CA ALA A 68 16.44 5.98 6.98
C ALA A 68 17.80 6.68 7.07
N ALA A 69 18.06 7.31 8.22
CA ALA A 69 19.38 7.79 8.56
C ALA A 69 20.29 6.60 8.88
N ALA A 70 21.52 6.63 8.35
CA ALA A 70 22.53 5.68 8.79
C ALA A 70 23.08 6.12 10.15
N GLU A 71 23.25 5.18 11.09
CA GLU A 71 23.71 5.51 12.44
C GLU A 71 25.23 5.67 12.53
N LYS A 72 26.00 4.81 11.85
CA LYS A 72 27.47 4.83 11.91
C LYS A 72 28.15 5.02 10.56
N PHE A 73 27.85 4.16 9.59
CA PHE A 73 28.52 4.13 8.29
C PHE A 73 27.54 4.21 7.13
N ILE A 74 27.92 4.95 6.09
CA ILE A 74 27.15 5.09 4.85
C ILE A 74 28.07 5.03 3.64
N SER A 75 27.60 4.41 2.57
CA SER A 75 28.30 4.39 1.28
C SER A 75 27.93 5.66 0.52
N HIS A 76 28.91 6.53 0.29
CA HIS A 76 28.70 7.87 -0.25
C HIS A 76 29.56 8.15 -1.48
N CYS A 77 28.99 8.88 -2.44
CA CYS A 77 29.69 9.47 -3.58
C CYS A 77 29.69 10.99 -3.41
N SER A 78 30.88 11.57 -3.18
CA SER A 78 31.06 13.02 -3.01
C SER A 78 30.83 13.82 -4.29
N ILE A 79 30.95 13.20 -5.47
CA ILE A 79 30.76 13.87 -6.77
C ILE A 79 29.27 14.11 -7.04
N CYS A 80 28.43 13.12 -6.75
CA CYS A 80 26.99 13.16 -7.05
C CYS A 80 26.10 13.41 -5.83
N ASN A 81 26.70 13.57 -4.64
CA ASN A 81 26.00 13.62 -3.37
C ASN A 81 25.03 12.44 -3.17
N PHE A 82 25.43 11.25 -3.60
CA PHE A 82 24.61 10.04 -3.54
C PHE A 82 24.99 9.25 -2.29
N SER A 83 23.99 8.89 -1.48
CA SER A 83 24.19 8.17 -0.21
C SER A 83 23.26 6.97 -0.12
N ILE A 84 23.83 5.81 0.21
CA ILE A 84 23.08 4.57 0.42
C ILE A 84 23.59 3.84 1.66
N TRP A 85 22.66 3.41 2.50
CA TRP A 85 23.00 2.62 3.68
C TRP A 85 23.41 1.21 3.29
N LEU A 86 24.24 0.57 4.12
CA LEU A 86 24.84 -0.73 3.82
C LEU A 86 23.83 -1.84 3.60
N ILE A 87 22.70 -1.83 4.33
CA ILE A 87 21.64 -2.83 4.16
C ILE A 87 21.01 -2.69 2.77
N CYS A 88 20.72 -1.46 2.33
CA CYS A 88 20.19 -1.17 1.00
C CYS A 88 21.25 -1.35 -0.10
N PHE A 89 22.52 -1.10 0.19
CA PHE A 89 23.63 -1.38 -0.72
C PHE A 89 23.73 -2.88 -1.02
N LYS A 90 23.58 -3.73 0.01
CA LYS A 90 23.61 -5.20 -0.13
C LYS A 90 22.34 -5.76 -0.77
N ASN A 91 21.21 -5.07 -0.59
CA ASN A 91 19.92 -5.47 -1.12
C ASN A 91 19.34 -4.33 -1.98
N PRO A 92 19.97 -4.04 -3.14
CA PRO A 92 19.49 -2.97 -3.99
C PRO A 92 18.13 -3.34 -4.60
N PRO A 93 17.23 -2.37 -4.80
CA PRO A 93 16.04 -2.61 -5.60
C PRO A 93 16.41 -3.07 -7.02
N PRO A 94 15.60 -3.94 -7.66
CA PRO A 94 15.83 -4.35 -9.03
C PRO A 94 15.91 -3.15 -9.98
N LEU A 95 16.92 -3.09 -10.86
CA LEU A 95 17.05 -1.99 -11.82
C LEU A 95 15.98 -2.03 -12.92
N VAL A 96 15.53 -3.25 -13.26
CA VAL A 96 14.49 -3.50 -14.25
C VAL A 96 13.52 -4.49 -13.65
N VAL A 97 12.23 -4.19 -13.78
CA VAL A 97 11.14 -5.06 -13.35
C VAL A 97 10.23 -5.34 -14.55
N GLU A 98 10.05 -6.62 -14.84
CA GLU A 98 9.07 -7.11 -15.81
C GLU A 98 7.87 -7.66 -15.07
N HIS A 99 6.78 -6.89 -15.03
CA HIS A 99 5.54 -7.32 -14.39
C HIS A 99 4.34 -6.98 -15.28
N THR A 100 4.06 -7.87 -16.22
CA THR A 100 3.08 -7.69 -17.30
C THR A 100 1.66 -7.44 -16.82
N LYS A 101 1.30 -7.95 -15.63
CA LYS A 101 0.01 -7.67 -14.98
C LYS A 101 -0.12 -6.18 -14.62
N THR A 102 0.97 -5.52 -14.23
CA THR A 102 0.97 -4.09 -13.84
C THR A 102 1.22 -3.19 -15.03
N HIS A 103 2.24 -3.48 -15.83
CA HIS A 103 2.56 -2.70 -17.01
C HIS A 103 3.12 -3.60 -18.12
N LYS A 104 2.74 -3.33 -19.37
CA LYS A 104 3.09 -4.18 -20.52
C LYS A 104 4.58 -4.15 -20.88
N HIS A 105 5.25 -3.05 -20.60
CA HIS A 105 6.68 -2.86 -20.88
C HIS A 105 7.52 -3.05 -19.61
N PRO A 106 8.83 -3.33 -19.75
CA PRO A 106 9.75 -3.30 -18.63
C PRO A 106 9.79 -1.92 -17.96
N LEU A 107 9.77 -1.94 -16.63
CA LEU A 107 9.86 -0.76 -15.78
C LEU A 107 11.30 -0.60 -15.30
N ASN A 108 11.90 0.56 -15.54
CA ASN A 108 13.28 0.84 -15.13
C ASN A 108 13.27 1.70 -13.87
N LEU A 109 14.06 1.32 -12.87
CA LEU A 109 14.28 2.17 -11.71
C LEU A 109 14.97 3.47 -12.16
N PHE A 110 14.46 4.61 -11.74
CA PHE A 110 15.14 5.88 -11.85
C PHE A 110 15.85 6.16 -10.52
N PRO A 111 17.18 5.95 -10.42
CA PRO A 111 17.88 5.89 -9.14
C PRO A 111 18.25 7.28 -8.61
N LYS A 112 17.28 8.20 -8.64
CA LYS A 112 17.41 9.58 -8.17
C LYS A 112 16.04 10.06 -7.69
N LYS A 113 16.03 10.77 -6.56
CA LYS A 113 14.83 11.44 -6.04
C LYS A 113 14.30 12.44 -7.06
N MET A 114 13.02 12.36 -7.34
CA MET A 114 12.32 13.31 -8.21
C MET A 114 10.86 13.39 -7.78
N PRO A 115 10.25 14.58 -7.72
CA PRO A 115 8.82 14.68 -7.47
C PRO A 115 8.04 14.07 -8.63
N PHE A 116 7.09 13.19 -8.33
CA PHE A 116 6.19 12.58 -9.29
C PHE A 116 4.84 12.24 -8.65
N THR A 117 3.83 12.04 -9.50
CA THR A 117 2.57 11.43 -9.11
C THR A 117 2.57 9.99 -9.62
N CYS A 118 2.30 9.03 -8.75
CA CYS A 118 2.23 7.62 -9.17
C CYS A 118 0.98 7.37 -10.01
N ASP A 119 1.14 6.87 -11.24
CA ASP A 119 0.04 6.61 -12.18
C ASP A 119 -0.92 5.51 -11.71
N VAL A 120 -0.51 4.73 -10.70
CA VAL A 120 -1.34 3.66 -10.12
C VAL A 120 -2.15 4.14 -8.94
N CYS A 121 -1.55 4.78 -7.94
CA CYS A 121 -2.26 5.17 -6.72
C CYS A 121 -2.70 6.64 -6.70
N GLY A 122 -2.16 7.48 -7.58
CA GLY A 122 -2.48 8.90 -7.67
C GLY A 122 -1.93 9.77 -6.54
N GLU A 123 -1.00 9.24 -5.73
CA GLU A 123 -0.35 9.99 -4.66
C GLU A 123 0.93 10.64 -5.20
N GLU A 124 1.24 11.82 -4.66
CA GLU A 124 2.51 12.50 -4.90
C GLU A 124 3.61 11.90 -4.00
N ASP A 125 4.80 11.75 -4.57
CA ASP A 125 5.99 11.22 -3.91
C ASP A 125 7.24 11.91 -4.50
N ASP A 126 8.34 11.94 -3.76
CA ASP A 126 9.63 12.49 -4.19
C ASP A 126 10.77 11.45 -4.15
N GLU A 127 10.43 10.18 -3.93
CA GLU A 127 11.35 9.04 -3.92
C GLU A 127 11.87 8.64 -5.33
N MET A 128 12.43 7.43 -5.45
CA MET A 128 12.92 6.85 -6.71
C MET A 128 11.79 6.10 -7.44
N PRO A 129 11.22 6.64 -8.51
CA PRO A 129 10.16 5.95 -9.26
C PRO A 129 10.72 4.82 -10.12
N TYR A 130 9.85 3.90 -10.47
CA TYR A 130 10.02 3.07 -11.66
C TYR A 130 9.34 3.74 -12.85
N VAL A 131 10.03 3.74 -14.00
CA VAL A 131 9.63 4.49 -15.19
C VAL A 131 9.58 3.56 -16.40
N CYS A 132 8.48 3.62 -17.14
CA CYS A 132 8.43 3.19 -18.53
C CYS A 132 8.49 4.42 -19.44
N VAL A 133 9.64 4.62 -20.08
CA VAL A 133 9.88 5.76 -20.97
C VAL A 133 8.95 5.74 -22.18
N LEU A 134 8.62 4.55 -22.70
CA LEU A 134 7.75 4.40 -23.88
C LEU A 134 6.32 4.88 -23.64
N CYS A 135 5.84 4.80 -22.38
CA CYS A 135 4.48 5.17 -22.01
C CYS A 135 4.41 6.45 -21.19
N ALA A 136 5.55 7.08 -20.86
CA ALA A 136 5.64 8.14 -19.85
C ALA A 136 4.94 7.73 -18.53
N PHE A 137 5.16 6.49 -18.10
CA PHE A 137 4.47 5.90 -16.94
C PHE A 137 5.40 5.84 -15.73
N LEU A 138 4.99 6.42 -14.60
CA LEU A 138 5.72 6.49 -13.34
C LEU A 138 4.96 5.76 -12.23
N ILE A 139 5.65 4.90 -11.50
CA ILE A 139 5.03 4.05 -10.47
C ILE A 139 5.95 3.87 -9.25
N HIS A 140 5.37 3.86 -8.05
CA HIS A 140 6.08 3.45 -6.84
C HIS A 140 6.53 1.98 -6.96
N GLY A 141 7.69 1.64 -6.40
CA GLY A 141 8.13 0.24 -6.30
C GLY A 141 7.10 -0.64 -5.59
N ALA A 142 6.50 -0.14 -4.51
CA ALA A 142 5.44 -0.83 -3.76
C ALA A 142 4.14 -1.01 -4.57
N CYS A 143 3.88 -0.18 -5.58
CA CYS A 143 2.70 -0.29 -6.43
C CYS A 143 2.87 -1.32 -7.56
N ILE A 144 4.07 -1.88 -7.79
CA ILE A 144 4.29 -2.85 -8.88
C ILE A 144 3.60 -4.18 -8.61
N TYR A 145 3.63 -4.65 -7.37
CA TYR A 145 3.18 -5.98 -6.96
C TYR A 145 1.88 -5.95 -6.15
N LEU A 146 1.02 -4.96 -6.43
CA LEU A 146 -0.27 -4.86 -5.75
C LEU A 146 -1.12 -6.10 -6.05
N PRO A 147 -1.80 -6.63 -5.03
CA PRO A 147 -2.62 -7.81 -5.20
C PRO A 147 -3.83 -7.49 -6.08
N ARG A 148 -4.26 -8.46 -6.87
CA ARG A 148 -5.31 -8.32 -7.88
C ARG A 148 -6.68 -8.57 -7.30
N VAL A 149 -6.83 -9.60 -6.47
CA VAL A 149 -8.09 -9.90 -5.80
C VAL A 149 -7.82 -10.17 -4.33
N ILE A 150 -8.59 -9.54 -3.46
CA ILE A 150 -8.36 -9.55 -2.02
C ILE A 150 -9.67 -9.56 -1.24
N ASN A 151 -9.60 -9.95 0.02
CA ASN A 151 -10.65 -9.72 1.01
C ASN A 151 -10.24 -8.59 1.96
N ILE A 152 -11.21 -7.78 2.40
CA ILE A 152 -10.98 -6.78 3.44
C ILE A 152 -11.91 -7.02 4.62
N ASN A 153 -11.48 -6.64 5.82
CA ASN A 153 -12.30 -6.81 7.03
C ASN A 153 -13.55 -5.92 7.08
N ARG A 154 -13.67 -4.95 6.17
CA ARG A 154 -14.80 -4.01 6.07
C ARG A 154 -15.76 -4.32 4.93
N HIS A 155 -15.57 -5.44 4.24
CA HIS A 155 -16.40 -5.84 3.11
C HIS A 155 -16.34 -7.35 2.88
N ASP A 156 -17.51 -7.99 2.83
CA ASP A 156 -17.61 -9.46 2.81
C ASP A 156 -17.29 -10.08 1.45
N HIS A 157 -17.33 -9.30 0.37
CA HIS A 157 -17.02 -9.79 -0.96
C HIS A 157 -15.57 -9.53 -1.34
N ARG A 158 -15.04 -10.40 -2.18
CA ARG A 158 -13.76 -10.17 -2.84
C ARG A 158 -13.80 -8.87 -3.62
N MET A 159 -12.73 -8.11 -3.48
CA MET A 159 -12.52 -6.88 -4.22
C MET A 159 -11.42 -7.07 -5.25
N SER A 160 -11.65 -6.54 -6.45
CA SER A 160 -10.69 -6.62 -7.55
C SER A 160 -10.03 -5.27 -7.75
N PHE A 161 -8.71 -5.30 -7.97
CA PHE A 161 -7.93 -4.12 -8.33
C PHE A 161 -8.28 -3.69 -9.75
N THR A 162 -8.61 -2.41 -9.90
CA THR A 162 -8.72 -1.74 -11.19
C THR A 162 -7.78 -0.55 -11.25
N ARG A 163 -7.16 -0.32 -12.42
CA ARG A 163 -6.28 0.85 -12.66
C ARG A 163 -7.07 2.13 -12.93
N HIS A 164 -8.28 1.98 -13.46
CA HIS A 164 -9.18 3.08 -13.73
C HIS A 164 -10.54 2.69 -13.19
N LEU A 165 -10.92 3.32 -12.07
CA LEU A 165 -12.17 3.00 -11.41
C LEU A 165 -13.40 3.33 -12.28
N GLY A 166 -13.27 4.33 -13.15
CA GLY A 166 -14.35 4.76 -14.04
C GLY A 166 -15.42 5.59 -13.32
N HIS A 167 -16.51 5.86 -14.02
CA HIS A 167 -17.63 6.63 -13.48
C HIS A 167 -18.50 5.81 -12.51
N GLY A 168 -19.15 6.48 -11.55
CA GLY A 168 -20.12 5.87 -10.65
C GLY A 168 -19.65 5.64 -9.21
N TYR A 169 -18.37 5.90 -8.92
CA TYR A 169 -17.81 5.74 -7.57
C TYR A 169 -17.50 7.11 -6.96
N LEU A 170 -18.26 7.50 -5.94
CA LEU A 170 -18.16 8.83 -5.33
C LEU A 170 -17.26 8.85 -4.09
N LYS A 171 -17.37 7.83 -3.23
CA LYS A 171 -16.67 7.78 -1.94
C LYS A 171 -16.07 6.41 -1.68
N CYS A 172 -14.92 6.42 -1.01
CA CYS A 172 -14.24 5.23 -0.54
C CYS A 172 -15.02 4.54 0.58
N GLY A 173 -15.27 3.24 0.46
CA GLY A 173 -15.94 2.42 1.48
C GLY A 173 -15.14 2.26 2.78
N VAL A 174 -13.86 2.63 2.79
CA VAL A 174 -12.98 2.51 3.98
C VAL A 174 -12.77 3.85 4.69
N CYS A 175 -12.43 4.91 3.97
CA CYS A 175 -12.14 6.23 4.56
C CYS A 175 -13.19 7.31 4.29
N HIS A 176 -14.21 7.02 3.47
CA HIS A 176 -15.28 7.94 3.07
C HIS A 176 -14.84 9.23 2.34
N GLN A 177 -13.57 9.32 1.95
CA GLN A 177 -13.05 10.38 1.09
C GLN A 177 -13.38 10.12 -0.39
N SER A 178 -13.34 11.18 -1.18
CA SER A 178 -13.63 11.14 -2.62
C SER A 178 -12.70 10.18 -3.37
N LEU A 179 -13.26 9.40 -4.29
CA LEU A 179 -12.48 8.54 -5.19
C LEU A 179 -12.17 9.28 -6.48
N SER A 180 -10.96 9.07 -7.01
CA SER A 180 -10.60 9.53 -8.35
C SER A 180 -10.98 8.48 -9.37
N GLN A 181 -11.64 8.89 -10.45
CA GLN A 181 -11.93 8.00 -11.58
C GLN A 181 -10.67 7.65 -12.40
N TYR A 182 -9.59 8.44 -12.24
CA TYR A 182 -8.37 8.32 -13.03
C TYR A 182 -7.31 7.43 -12.39
N HIS A 183 -7.43 7.16 -11.09
CA HIS A 183 -6.45 6.39 -10.32
C HIS A 183 -6.96 4.99 -9.98
N GLY A 184 -6.03 4.13 -9.57
CA GLY A 184 -6.33 2.75 -9.19
C GLY A 184 -7.03 2.63 -7.84
N ALA A 185 -7.95 1.68 -7.77
CA ALA A 185 -8.76 1.39 -6.60
C ALA A 185 -9.15 -0.09 -6.59
N TYR A 186 -9.62 -0.57 -5.45
CA TYR A 186 -10.31 -1.86 -5.37
C TYR A 186 -11.80 -1.62 -5.50
N SER A 187 -12.49 -2.39 -6.34
CA SER A 187 -13.95 -2.35 -6.47
C SER A 187 -14.55 -3.74 -6.27
N CYS A 188 -15.79 -3.75 -5.80
CA CYS A 188 -16.57 -4.98 -5.67
C CYS A 188 -17.50 -5.13 -6.87
N SER A 189 -17.45 -6.27 -7.54
CA SER A 189 -18.37 -6.60 -8.64
C SER A 189 -19.78 -6.96 -8.14
N VAL A 190 -19.90 -7.39 -6.88
CA VAL A 190 -21.16 -7.82 -6.26
C VAL A 190 -21.94 -6.66 -5.65
N CYS A 191 -21.24 -5.64 -5.14
CA CYS A 191 -21.84 -4.46 -4.51
C CYS A 191 -21.62 -3.22 -5.38
N PRO A 192 -22.61 -2.83 -6.22
CA PRO A 192 -22.48 -1.68 -7.10
C PRO A 192 -22.15 -0.41 -6.34
N GLY A 193 -21.13 0.33 -6.80
CA GLY A 193 -20.69 1.58 -6.18
C GLY A 193 -19.78 1.40 -4.95
N TYR A 194 -19.52 0.17 -4.49
CA TYR A 194 -18.52 -0.06 -3.45
C TYR A 194 -17.12 -0.12 -4.05
N ALA A 195 -16.29 0.85 -3.68
CA ALA A 195 -14.87 0.86 -3.99
C ALA A 195 -14.06 1.48 -2.86
N ALA A 196 -12.78 1.15 -2.80
CA ALA A 196 -11.86 1.65 -1.78
C ALA A 196 -10.53 2.06 -2.40
N HIS A 197 -9.93 3.13 -1.86
CA HIS A 197 -8.60 3.58 -2.25
C HIS A 197 -7.58 2.46 -2.04
N LEU A 198 -6.70 2.28 -3.01
CA LEU A 198 -5.61 1.31 -2.97
C LEU A 198 -4.80 1.39 -1.65
N GLN A 199 -4.29 2.59 -1.35
CA GLN A 199 -3.43 2.85 -0.18
C GLN A 199 -4.14 2.65 1.16
N ARG A 200 -5.48 2.64 1.18
CA ARG A 200 -6.26 2.40 2.41
C ARG A 200 -6.49 0.91 2.63
N VAL A 201 -6.47 0.13 1.56
CA VAL A 201 -6.71 -1.31 1.60
C VAL A 201 -5.43 -2.10 1.86
N VAL A 202 -4.33 -1.74 1.19
CA VAL A 202 -3.05 -2.47 1.32
C VAL A 202 -2.28 -2.09 2.61
N ARG A 203 -2.86 -1.25 3.47
CA ARG A 203 -2.32 -0.96 4.80
C ARG A 203 -2.46 -2.18 5.72
N ASN A 204 -1.47 -2.36 6.60
CA ASN A 204 -1.47 -3.40 7.62
C ASN A 204 -2.79 -3.39 8.42
N GLY A 205 -3.45 -4.54 8.50
CA GLY A 205 -4.65 -4.76 9.31
C GLY A 205 -5.99 -4.48 8.61
N VAL A 206 -6.01 -4.16 7.32
CA VAL A 206 -7.27 -3.98 6.55
C VAL A 206 -7.63 -5.20 5.70
N TRP A 207 -6.63 -5.87 5.16
CA TRP A 207 -6.78 -7.09 4.36
C TRP A 207 -6.01 -8.26 5.00
N ASP A 208 -6.31 -9.48 4.58
CA ASP A 208 -5.75 -10.73 5.13
C ASP A 208 -4.33 -11.05 4.64
N GLY A 209 -3.82 -10.30 3.65
CA GLY A 209 -2.51 -10.52 3.04
C GLY A 209 -2.50 -11.66 2.01
N VAL A 210 -3.67 -12.15 1.60
CA VAL A 210 -3.81 -13.28 0.68
C VAL A 210 -4.24 -12.77 -0.70
N GLU A 211 -3.50 -13.14 -1.74
CA GLU A 211 -3.88 -12.95 -3.14
C GLU A 211 -4.88 -14.03 -3.56
N LEU A 212 -6.01 -13.62 -4.13
CA LEU A 212 -7.15 -14.49 -4.43
C LEU A 212 -7.47 -14.61 -5.92
N GLU A 213 -6.69 -13.98 -6.83
CA GLU A 213 -6.97 -13.98 -8.27
C GLU A 213 -7.07 -15.40 -8.86
N GLU A 214 -6.22 -16.32 -8.38
CA GLU A 214 -6.15 -17.71 -8.87
C GLU A 214 -7.00 -18.68 -8.05
N ILE A 215 -7.65 -18.20 -6.97
CA ILE A 215 -8.49 -19.02 -6.11
C ILE A 215 -9.93 -18.89 -6.61
N PRO A 216 -10.63 -19.98 -6.94
CA PRO A 216 -12.04 -19.92 -7.30
C PRO A 216 -12.88 -19.24 -6.21
N ASP A 217 -13.88 -18.46 -6.63
CA ASP A 217 -14.84 -17.89 -5.69
C ASP A 217 -16.03 -18.86 -5.53
N ASP A 218 -15.95 -19.72 -4.52
CA ASP A 218 -17.01 -20.67 -4.18
C ASP A 218 -18.17 -20.00 -3.41
N THR A 219 -18.09 -18.69 -3.14
CA THR A 219 -19.17 -17.97 -2.45
C THR A 219 -20.36 -17.78 -3.38
N LYS A 220 -21.37 -18.66 -3.26
CA LYS A 220 -22.69 -18.40 -3.82
C LYS A 220 -23.25 -17.16 -3.12
N TYR A 221 -23.30 -16.03 -3.83
CA TYR A 221 -23.97 -14.82 -3.35
C TYR A 221 -25.45 -15.11 -3.13
N ILE A 222 -25.83 -15.37 -1.89
CA ILE A 222 -27.22 -15.37 -1.45
C ILE A 222 -27.48 -13.94 -0.98
N ALA A 223 -28.28 -13.19 -1.73
CA ALA A 223 -28.64 -11.84 -1.33
C ALA A 223 -29.17 -11.85 0.11
N PRO A 224 -28.70 -10.93 0.98
CA PRO A 224 -29.13 -10.88 2.38
C PRO A 224 -30.62 -10.52 2.53
N PHE A 225 -31.29 -10.15 1.44
CA PHE A 225 -32.71 -9.85 1.43
C PHE A 225 -33.38 -10.39 0.17
N LYS A 226 -34.70 -10.57 0.25
CA LYS A 226 -35.56 -10.90 -0.87
C LYS A 226 -36.42 -9.69 -1.21
N VAL A 227 -36.42 -9.26 -2.47
CA VAL A 227 -37.35 -8.24 -2.95
C VAL A 227 -38.73 -8.88 -3.08
N VAL A 228 -39.72 -8.31 -2.40
CA VAL A 228 -41.10 -8.84 -2.36
C VAL A 228 -42.12 -7.88 -2.99
N GLY A 229 -41.68 -6.73 -3.46
CA GLY A 229 -42.49 -5.75 -4.20
C GLY A 229 -41.69 -4.48 -4.51
N ASP A 230 -42.35 -3.51 -5.15
CA ASP A 230 -41.76 -2.19 -5.39
C ASP A 230 -41.43 -1.52 -4.06
N ASP A 231 -40.16 -1.13 -3.89
CA ASP A 231 -39.66 -0.52 -2.65
C ASP A 231 -39.85 -1.40 -1.40
N LEU A 232 -40.01 -2.73 -1.54
CA LEU A 232 -40.25 -3.67 -0.43
C LEU A 232 -39.25 -4.83 -0.39
N ILE A 233 -38.62 -5.06 0.77
CA ILE A 233 -37.68 -6.16 0.99
C ILE A 233 -37.99 -6.96 2.26
N VAL A 234 -37.58 -8.22 2.30
CA VAL A 234 -37.49 -9.03 3.53
C VAL A 234 -36.01 -9.29 3.78
N HIS A 235 -35.47 -8.75 4.87
CA HIS A 235 -34.05 -8.88 5.22
C HIS A 235 -33.80 -10.09 6.13
N PHE A 236 -32.66 -10.76 6.01
CA PHE A 236 -32.36 -11.98 6.79
C PHE A 236 -32.36 -11.76 8.31
N SER A 237 -31.93 -10.57 8.76
CA SER A 237 -31.97 -10.19 10.18
C SER A 237 -33.38 -9.81 10.65
N HIS A 238 -34.33 -9.62 9.72
CA HIS A 238 -35.69 -9.20 9.99
C HIS A 238 -36.68 -9.90 9.05
N GLY A 239 -36.73 -11.25 9.15
CA GLY A 239 -37.40 -12.11 8.18
C GLY A 239 -38.92 -12.24 8.33
N TYR A 240 -39.51 -11.72 9.40
CA TYR A 240 -40.94 -11.88 9.71
C TYR A 240 -41.81 -10.75 9.16
N HIS A 241 -41.23 -9.57 8.91
CA HIS A 241 -41.94 -8.43 8.36
C HIS A 241 -41.27 -7.94 7.09
N THR A 242 -42.03 -7.17 6.33
CA THR A 242 -41.52 -6.49 5.14
C THR A 242 -41.02 -5.10 5.52
N LEU A 243 -39.87 -4.73 4.98
CA LEU A 243 -39.25 -3.42 5.11
C LEU A 243 -39.55 -2.60 3.87
N ARG A 244 -39.93 -1.34 4.06
CA ARG A 244 -40.26 -0.39 3.00
C ARG A 244 -39.18 0.66 2.82
N LEU A 245 -38.77 0.88 1.58
CA LEU A 245 -37.82 1.93 1.22
C LEU A 245 -38.50 3.29 1.35
N ASN A 246 -37.97 4.10 2.26
CA ASN A 246 -38.33 5.48 2.44
C ASN A 246 -37.28 6.35 1.72
N LYS A 247 -37.70 6.98 0.62
CA LYS A 247 -36.84 7.80 -0.26
C LYS A 247 -36.77 9.27 0.18
N GLU A 248 -37.57 9.67 1.16
CA GLU A 248 -37.60 11.06 1.63
C GLU A 248 -36.38 11.36 2.52
N ASN A 249 -35.75 12.51 2.30
CA ASN A 249 -34.79 13.08 3.23
C ASN A 249 -35.51 13.24 4.58
N VAL A 250 -35.19 12.44 5.59
CA VAL A 250 -35.81 12.54 6.92
C VAL A 250 -35.44 13.89 7.53
N THR A 251 -36.25 14.91 7.24
CA THR A 251 -36.14 16.24 7.84
C THR A 251 -36.74 16.19 9.24
N HIS A 252 -35.87 16.22 10.23
CA HIS A 252 -36.11 16.67 11.61
C HIS A 252 -37.32 16.08 12.37
N SER A 253 -37.07 15.06 13.18
CA SER A 253 -37.64 14.99 14.54
C SER A 253 -36.92 14.00 15.47
N ASN A 254 -36.32 12.90 14.97
CA ASN A 254 -35.61 11.94 15.81
C ASN A 254 -34.10 11.94 15.51
N ARG A 255 -33.34 12.70 16.31
CA ARG A 255 -31.89 12.91 16.17
C ARG A 255 -31.00 11.65 16.34
N TRP A 256 -31.57 10.44 16.44
CA TRP A 256 -30.89 9.24 16.93
C TRP A 256 -31.39 7.94 16.28
N LEU A 257 -31.93 7.96 15.05
CA LEU A 257 -32.18 6.68 14.36
C LEU A 257 -30.85 5.98 14.06
N GLN A 258 -30.70 4.76 14.56
CA GLN A 258 -29.58 3.87 14.32
C GLN A 258 -30.05 2.72 13.45
N CYS A 259 -29.19 2.21 12.59
CA CYS A 259 -29.47 1.01 11.83
C CYS A 259 -29.45 -0.18 12.79
N ASP A 260 -30.54 -0.92 12.86
CA ASP A 260 -30.68 -2.05 13.79
C ASP A 260 -29.77 -3.24 13.45
N ALA A 261 -29.14 -3.26 12.27
CA ALA A 261 -28.16 -4.28 11.91
C ALA A 261 -26.72 -3.91 12.29
N CYS A 262 -26.31 -2.65 12.10
CA CYS A 262 -24.91 -2.24 12.29
C CYS A 262 -24.69 -1.22 13.42
N MET A 263 -25.76 -0.76 14.07
CA MET A 263 -25.76 0.24 15.14
C MET A 263 -25.20 1.63 14.74
N TYR A 264 -24.90 1.86 13.46
CA TYR A 264 -24.46 3.16 12.98
C TYR A 264 -25.63 4.15 12.85
N PRO A 265 -25.37 5.47 13.01
CA PRO A 265 -26.38 6.49 12.76
C PRO A 265 -26.88 6.44 11.32
N VAL A 266 -28.19 6.46 11.16
CA VAL A 266 -28.84 6.49 9.85
C VAL A 266 -28.82 7.94 9.37
N GLY A 267 -27.97 8.23 8.38
CA GLY A 267 -27.74 9.57 7.84
C GLY A 267 -28.85 10.07 6.91
N PHE A 268 -28.53 11.03 6.04
CA PHE A 268 -29.45 11.58 5.01
C PHE A 268 -29.66 10.64 3.79
N GLN A 269 -29.50 9.33 3.97
CA GLN A 269 -29.67 8.35 2.90
C GLN A 269 -31.11 7.82 2.89
N SER A 270 -31.52 7.17 1.80
CA SER A 270 -32.78 6.41 1.78
C SER A 270 -32.67 5.24 2.75
N ILE A 271 -33.76 4.93 3.45
CA ILE A 271 -33.74 3.95 4.55
C ILE A 271 -34.84 2.92 4.36
N TYR A 272 -34.63 1.71 4.83
CA TYR A 272 -35.65 0.68 4.89
C TYR A 272 -36.25 0.65 6.30
N VAL A 273 -37.56 0.85 6.42
CA VAL A 273 -38.27 0.86 7.71
C VAL A 273 -39.34 -0.22 7.72
N CYS A 274 -39.43 -0.95 8.83
CA CYS A 274 -40.53 -1.85 9.10
C CYS A 274 -41.67 -1.07 9.77
N ASP A 275 -42.80 -0.96 9.09
CA ASP A 275 -43.98 -0.25 9.59
C ASP A 275 -44.60 -0.91 10.84
N GLU A 276 -44.31 -2.19 11.08
CA GLU A 276 -44.90 -2.97 12.19
C GLU A 276 -44.14 -2.84 13.51
N CYS A 277 -42.81 -2.72 13.47
CA CYS A 277 -41.98 -2.75 14.68
C CYS A 277 -40.90 -1.67 14.74
N GLY A 278 -40.83 -0.81 13.72
CA GLY A 278 -39.87 0.30 13.69
C GLY A 278 -38.43 -0.14 13.43
N TYR A 279 -38.19 -1.38 12.98
CA TYR A 279 -36.86 -1.85 12.56
C TYR A 279 -36.36 -1.03 11.37
N VAL A 280 -35.14 -0.50 11.45
CA VAL A 280 -34.54 0.40 10.47
C VAL A 280 -33.22 -0.13 9.94
N LEU A 281 -33.07 -0.10 8.63
CA LEU A 281 -31.83 -0.38 7.89
C LEU A 281 -31.48 0.83 7.01
N HIS A 282 -30.19 1.12 6.85
CA HIS A 282 -29.71 2.07 5.85
C HIS A 282 -29.65 1.44 4.45
#